data_AF-A0A2G6NSH4-F1
#
_entry.id   AF-A0A2G6NSH4-F1
#
_cell.length_a   1.000
_cell.length_b   1.000
_cell.length_c   1.000
_cell.angle_alpha   90.00
_cell.angle_beta   90.00
_cell.angle_gamma   90.00
#
_symmetry.space_group_name_H-M   'P 1'
#
loop_
_entity.id
_entity.type
_entity.pdbx_description
1 polymer ?
#
loop_
_entity_poly.entity_id
_entity_poly.type
_entity_poly.pdbx_seq_one_letter_code
_entity_poly.pdbx_strand_id
1 'polypeptide(L)'
;MSEKIVIIGAVALGPKVACRVKRVNPEAEVILLDKDKHISYGGCGIPYYVSGDVSDYADLMKTSYHMVRDEYFFNNCKGVSVMRGTEALEIDRKEKKIKVRLPDGSEDMLSYDKLVLGLGCRVRDLGIEGLELDNVFSVGSLQDAIDIKERITKGEVSKAVIVGAGFIGLEMAEALADMWGIETSVVEIADQVMPGFVGEEMAKIAMKEMEDNDVVFYLGETVTSIKGDGKVEKVITDKREIDADLVIMAPGVIPNTELAEKAGLATGPCNGIIVNESLETSDPDIYAGGDCVVVKNLITGGWGYYPLGSMANRQGRVIGSNLTGLKTLFPGAVGSFVVKVFDGCLCGAGLNLENALKEGFDAVSVHMCQLDRAHFYPEKDLVYLELVVEKGSRKVLGIQGYSVNGDAVVGRINAVATILCKGATLDDISNLEIAYSPPFASAMDAVNALGNVADNLLNEQYRPIGSEAFEKYWEQIKNGEVSLIDCRAEKDAKPLVEKYPDFWKNIPQDELKGRMDEVPKDKKIILVCNTGVRSYEAQINLCELGYDNNVSVQGGAAFLNKWGVDL
;
A
#
# COMPACT_ATOMS: atom_id res chain seq x y z
N MET A 1 42.92 12.16 -9.86
CA MET A 1 42.24 12.93 -8.80
C MET A 1 41.09 12.08 -8.29
N SER A 2 40.81 12.13 -6.99
CA SER A 2 39.60 11.50 -6.43
C SER A 2 38.37 12.17 -7.06
N GLU A 3 37.43 11.36 -7.55
CA GLU A 3 36.18 11.86 -8.14
C GLU A 3 35.33 12.55 -7.06
N LYS A 4 34.85 13.76 -7.35
CA LYS A 4 34.00 14.55 -6.46
C LYS A 4 32.54 14.29 -6.74
N ILE A 5 31.87 13.65 -5.79
CA ILE A 5 30.48 13.23 -5.88
C ILE A 5 29.66 14.11 -4.94
N VAL A 6 28.69 14.83 -5.49
CA VAL A 6 27.74 15.64 -4.73
C VAL A 6 26.36 14.98 -4.76
N ILE A 7 25.72 14.87 -3.60
CA ILE A 7 24.42 14.21 -3.42
C ILE A 7 23.46 15.20 -2.78
N ILE A 8 22.35 15.49 -3.45
CA ILE A 8 21.28 16.37 -2.97
C ILE A 8 20.17 15.50 -2.37
N GLY A 9 19.90 15.67 -1.08
CA GLY A 9 18.91 14.91 -0.31
C GLY A 9 19.55 13.81 0.54
N ALA A 10 19.36 13.88 1.85
CA ALA A 10 20.06 13.09 2.87
C ALA A 10 19.15 12.17 3.69
N VAL A 11 17.95 11.81 3.19
CA VAL A 11 17.04 10.88 3.89
C VAL A 11 17.25 9.43 3.44
N ALA A 12 16.45 8.89 2.50
CA ALA A 12 16.52 7.48 2.14
C ALA A 12 17.60 7.18 1.08
N LEU A 13 17.56 7.90 -0.06
CA LEU A 13 18.44 7.65 -1.20
C LEU A 13 19.89 8.04 -0.89
N GLY A 14 20.13 9.28 -0.49
CA GLY A 14 21.47 9.87 -0.41
C GLY A 14 22.43 9.14 0.51
N PRO A 15 22.07 8.87 1.78
CA PRO A 15 22.92 8.09 2.70
C PRO A 15 23.26 6.71 2.16
N LYS A 16 22.33 6.08 1.43
CA LYS A 16 22.55 4.77 0.82
C LYS A 16 23.58 4.83 -0.30
N VAL A 17 23.48 5.85 -1.15
CA VAL A 17 24.46 6.14 -2.22
C VAL A 17 25.83 6.42 -1.60
N ALA A 18 25.91 7.40 -0.69
CA ALA A 18 27.16 7.83 -0.06
C ALA A 18 27.89 6.66 0.62
N CYS A 19 27.18 5.88 1.44
CA CYS A 19 27.77 4.70 2.08
C CYS A 19 28.16 3.61 1.09
N ARG A 20 27.46 3.47 -0.05
CA ARG A 20 27.82 2.48 -1.07
C ARG A 20 29.08 2.90 -1.81
N VAL A 21 29.18 4.16 -2.22
CA VAL A 21 30.39 4.73 -2.84
C VAL A 21 31.59 4.47 -1.93
N LYS A 22 31.52 4.85 -0.65
CA LYS A 22 32.65 4.71 0.29
C LYS A 22 33.06 3.27 0.59
N ARG A 23 32.16 2.30 0.44
CA ARG A 23 32.51 0.87 0.55
C ARG A 23 33.24 0.32 -0.67
N VAL A 24 33.10 0.94 -1.83
CA VAL A 24 33.71 0.48 -3.08
C VAL A 24 34.95 1.31 -3.43
N ASN A 25 34.86 2.64 -3.26
CA ASN A 25 35.95 3.59 -3.43
C ASN A 25 36.07 4.49 -2.18
N PRO A 26 36.86 4.09 -1.17
CA PRO A 26 37.06 4.87 0.06
C PRO A 26 37.63 6.28 -0.18
N GLU A 27 38.43 6.45 -1.23
CA GLU A 27 39.12 7.70 -1.59
C GLU A 27 38.22 8.72 -2.31
N ALA A 28 37.01 8.35 -2.73
CA ALA A 28 36.09 9.27 -3.39
C ALA A 28 35.72 10.44 -2.45
N GLU A 29 35.70 11.67 -2.97
CA GLU A 29 35.20 12.82 -2.20
C GLU A 29 33.67 12.80 -2.31
N VAL A 30 32.98 12.66 -1.17
CA VAL A 30 31.52 12.56 -1.15
C VAL A 30 30.95 13.67 -0.27
N ILE A 31 30.15 14.55 -0.87
CA ILE A 31 29.41 15.60 -0.20
C ILE A 31 27.93 15.25 -0.24
N LEU A 32 27.30 15.17 0.92
CA LEU A 32 25.87 14.93 1.10
C LEU A 32 25.22 16.20 1.66
N LEU A 33 24.32 16.82 0.92
CA LEU A 33 23.63 18.03 1.35
C LEU A 33 22.13 17.82 1.50
N ASP A 34 21.55 18.52 2.46
CA ASP A 34 20.12 18.53 2.71
C ASP A 34 19.69 19.90 3.22
N LYS A 35 18.52 20.37 2.78
CA LYS A 35 17.93 21.62 3.24
C LYS A 35 17.46 21.52 4.69
N ASP A 36 17.17 20.32 5.17
CA ASP A 36 16.68 20.08 6.52
C ASP A 36 17.84 19.82 7.51
N LYS A 37 17.52 19.94 8.80
CA LYS A 37 18.47 19.69 9.90
C LYS A 37 18.55 18.19 10.26
N HIS A 38 17.44 17.48 10.12
CA HIS A 38 17.34 16.06 10.40
C HIS A 38 17.61 15.27 9.12
N ILE A 39 18.61 14.39 9.20
CA ILE A 39 19.04 13.57 8.06
C ILE A 39 18.95 12.10 8.42
N SER A 40 18.90 11.24 7.41
CA SER A 40 19.02 9.80 7.53
C SER A 40 18.05 9.20 8.57
N TYR A 41 16.84 9.73 8.68
CA TYR A 41 15.76 9.15 9.48
C TYR A 41 14.92 8.17 8.65
N GLY A 42 14.26 7.21 9.30
CA GLY A 42 13.26 6.35 8.69
C GLY A 42 11.92 7.07 8.58
N GLY A 43 11.63 7.69 7.43
CA GLY A 43 10.37 8.42 7.21
C GLY A 43 9.12 7.55 7.42
N CYS A 44 9.17 6.28 7.01
CA CYS A 44 8.09 5.30 7.28
C CYS A 44 7.89 5.00 8.78
N GLY A 45 8.82 5.43 9.64
CA GLY A 45 8.72 5.33 11.08
C GLY A 45 7.93 6.44 11.74
N ILE A 46 7.55 7.49 11.00
CA ILE A 46 6.87 8.67 11.54
C ILE A 46 5.54 8.32 12.21
N PRO A 47 4.62 7.56 11.58
CA PRO A 47 3.35 7.21 12.24
C PRO A 47 3.57 6.46 13.56
N TYR A 48 4.54 5.54 13.61
CA TYR A 48 4.90 4.79 14.82
C TYR A 48 5.59 5.65 15.90
N TYR A 49 6.26 6.73 15.50
CA TYR A 49 6.72 7.72 16.47
C TYR A 49 5.56 8.54 17.01
N VAL A 50 4.63 8.97 16.16
CA VAL A 50 3.44 9.73 16.57
C VAL A 50 2.55 8.88 17.49
N SER A 51 2.32 7.60 17.18
CA SER A 51 1.55 6.66 18.02
C SER A 51 2.20 6.42 19.40
N GLY A 52 3.53 6.55 19.48
CA GLY A 52 4.30 6.30 20.70
C GLY A 52 4.99 4.94 20.75
N ASP A 53 4.74 4.04 19.77
CA ASP A 53 5.45 2.77 19.60
C ASP A 53 6.97 2.99 19.54
N VAL A 54 7.38 4.05 18.87
CA VAL A 54 8.74 4.61 18.93
C VAL A 54 8.71 5.83 19.84
N SER A 55 9.33 5.72 21.01
CA SER A 55 9.25 6.78 22.03
C SER A 55 10.05 8.03 21.65
N ASP A 56 11.28 7.87 21.18
CA ASP A 56 12.22 8.96 20.85
C ASP A 56 12.41 9.08 19.34
N TYR A 57 12.24 10.28 18.78
CA TYR A 57 12.41 10.53 17.34
C TYR A 57 13.83 10.17 16.88
N ALA A 58 14.83 10.27 17.77
CA ALA A 58 16.21 9.93 17.45
C ALA A 58 16.36 8.43 17.13
N ASP A 59 15.48 7.56 17.60
CA ASP A 59 15.49 6.13 17.25
C ASP A 59 15.26 5.91 15.75
N LEU A 60 14.48 6.77 15.09
CA LEU A 60 14.30 6.74 13.64
C LEU A 60 15.61 7.06 12.89
N MET A 61 16.56 7.72 13.56
CA MET A 61 17.88 8.06 13.03
C MET A 61 18.97 7.07 13.45
N LYS A 62 18.70 6.18 14.40
CA LYS A 62 19.71 5.25 14.93
C LYS A 62 19.93 4.06 14.01
N THR A 63 21.11 3.46 14.16
CA THR A 63 21.42 2.11 13.65
C THR A 63 20.99 1.05 14.66
N SER A 64 21.04 -0.22 14.28
CA SER A 64 20.85 -1.36 15.20
C SER A 64 21.86 -1.42 16.35
N TYR A 65 22.93 -0.63 16.30
CA TYR A 65 23.93 -0.48 17.36
C TYR A 65 23.78 0.83 18.13
N HIS A 66 22.60 1.47 18.05
CA HIS A 66 22.23 2.70 18.75
C HIS A 66 23.06 3.95 18.39
N MET A 67 23.87 3.90 17.33
CA MET A 67 24.56 5.08 16.78
C MET A 67 23.58 5.95 15.99
N VAL A 68 23.45 7.22 16.34
CA VAL A 68 22.69 8.22 15.57
C VAL A 68 23.42 8.48 14.25
N ARG A 69 22.69 8.44 13.13
CA ARG A 69 23.22 8.70 11.78
C ARG A 69 23.23 10.19 11.46
N ASP A 70 23.94 10.96 12.28
CA ASP A 70 24.12 12.40 12.10
C ASP A 70 25.40 12.72 11.30
N GLU A 71 25.73 14.01 11.24
CA GLU A 71 26.95 14.52 10.61
C GLU A 71 28.24 13.88 11.16
N TYR A 72 28.33 13.67 12.47
CA TYR A 72 29.49 13.00 13.08
C TYR A 72 29.62 11.57 12.58
N PHE A 73 28.53 10.82 12.56
CA PHE A 73 28.53 9.45 12.03
C PHE A 73 28.99 9.39 10.57
N PHE A 74 28.47 10.27 9.72
CA PHE A 74 28.85 10.26 8.30
C PHE A 74 30.31 10.70 8.09
N ASN A 75 30.75 11.76 8.76
CA ASN A 75 32.13 12.23 8.66
C ASN A 75 33.11 11.18 9.21
N ASN A 76 32.96 10.79 10.48
CA ASN A 76 33.95 10.00 11.21
C ASN A 76 33.85 8.50 10.93
N CYS A 77 32.66 7.97 10.65
CA CYS A 77 32.48 6.52 10.43
C CYS A 77 32.35 6.15 8.95
N LYS A 78 32.04 7.09 8.06
CA LYS A 78 31.84 6.82 6.62
C LYS A 78 32.77 7.64 5.71
N GLY A 79 33.45 8.67 6.23
CA GLY A 79 34.29 9.56 5.42
C GLY A 79 33.48 10.45 4.47
N VAL A 80 32.21 10.71 4.77
CA VAL A 80 31.27 11.49 3.96
C VAL A 80 31.08 12.86 4.59
N SER A 81 31.36 13.92 3.85
CA SER A 81 31.09 15.30 4.27
C SER A 81 29.61 15.60 4.18
N VAL A 82 29.03 16.18 5.24
CA VAL A 82 27.60 16.49 5.30
C VAL A 82 27.38 18.00 5.43
N MET A 83 26.47 18.55 4.63
CA MET A 83 26.05 19.94 4.67
C MET A 83 24.55 20.02 4.96
N ARG A 84 24.19 20.12 6.24
CA ARG A 84 22.79 20.26 6.69
C ARG A 84 22.32 21.71 6.59
N GLY A 85 21.02 21.95 6.50
CA GLY A 85 20.49 23.30 6.32
C GLY A 85 20.95 23.98 5.02
N THR A 86 21.38 23.18 4.03
CA THR A 86 21.94 23.66 2.77
C THR A 86 21.02 23.28 1.62
N GLU A 87 20.44 24.29 0.98
CA GLU A 87 19.46 24.10 -0.10
C GLU A 87 20.13 24.25 -1.47
N ALA A 88 19.93 23.29 -2.37
CA ALA A 88 20.34 23.43 -3.77
C ALA A 88 19.31 24.26 -4.55
N LEU A 89 19.77 25.35 -5.17
CA LEU A 89 18.91 26.32 -5.87
C LEU A 89 18.93 26.15 -7.38
N GLU A 90 20.09 25.81 -7.95
CA GLU A 90 20.31 25.73 -9.39
C GLU A 90 21.42 24.72 -9.72
N ILE A 91 21.31 24.05 -10.87
CA ILE A 91 22.33 23.16 -11.42
C ILE A 91 22.84 23.74 -12.74
N ASP A 92 24.10 24.14 -12.78
CA ASP A 92 24.81 24.45 -14.02
C ASP A 92 25.51 23.18 -14.53
N ARG A 93 24.90 22.57 -15.55
CA ARG A 93 25.40 21.34 -16.18
C ARG A 93 26.65 21.56 -17.02
N LYS A 94 26.82 22.76 -17.59
CA LYS A 94 27.97 23.07 -18.46
C LYS A 94 29.23 23.26 -17.64
N GLU A 95 29.12 24.01 -16.55
CA GLU A 95 30.23 24.28 -15.63
C GLU A 95 30.40 23.21 -14.56
N LYS A 96 29.49 22.22 -14.51
CA LYS A 96 29.39 21.16 -13.49
C LYS A 96 29.44 21.72 -12.05
N LYS A 97 28.54 22.67 -11.79
CA LYS A 97 28.39 23.30 -10.48
C LYS A 97 26.95 23.32 -10.03
N ILE A 98 26.73 23.31 -8.73
CA ILE A 98 25.43 23.59 -8.12
C ILE A 98 25.54 24.88 -7.31
N LYS A 99 24.52 25.73 -7.45
CA LYS A 99 24.33 26.89 -6.58
C LYS A 99 23.59 26.44 -5.34
N VAL A 100 24.15 26.74 -4.17
CA VAL A 100 23.56 26.38 -2.87
C VAL A 100 23.32 27.60 -2.00
N ARG A 101 22.30 27.54 -1.16
CA ARG A 101 22.08 28.45 -0.03
C ARG A 101 22.52 27.76 1.25
N LEU A 102 23.42 28.39 1.99
CA LEU A 102 23.95 27.91 3.26
C LEU A 102 23.00 28.25 4.44
N PRO A 103 23.19 27.64 5.62
CA PRO A 103 22.34 27.89 6.79
C PRO A 103 22.29 29.36 7.26
N ASP A 104 23.33 30.15 6.95
CA ASP A 104 23.40 31.58 7.26
C ASP A 104 22.71 32.47 6.21
N GLY A 105 22.12 31.87 5.17
CA GLY A 105 21.44 32.55 4.07
C GLY A 105 22.36 33.01 2.93
N SER A 106 23.69 32.85 3.07
CA SER A 106 24.62 33.14 1.99
C SER A 106 24.52 32.11 0.86
N GLU A 107 24.93 32.50 -0.35
CA GLU A 107 24.94 31.62 -1.52
C GLU A 107 26.38 31.26 -1.91
N ASP A 108 26.60 30.00 -2.31
CA ASP A 108 27.89 29.49 -2.75
C ASP A 108 27.75 28.57 -3.97
N MET A 109 28.87 28.24 -4.62
CA MET A 109 28.95 27.37 -5.79
C MET A 109 29.81 26.13 -5.50
N LEU A 110 29.18 24.95 -5.52
CA LEU A 110 29.86 23.66 -5.34
C LEU A 110 30.09 22.96 -6.68
N SER A 111 31.35 22.68 -7.02
CA SER A 111 31.69 21.84 -8.17
C SER A 111 31.41 20.36 -7.92
N TYR A 112 31.12 19.61 -8.98
CA TYR A 112 30.99 18.16 -8.96
C TYR A 112 31.62 17.52 -10.20
N ASP A 113 32.12 16.30 -10.07
CA ASP A 113 32.38 15.42 -11.21
C ASP A 113 31.13 14.60 -11.54
N LYS A 114 30.43 14.15 -10.49
CA LYS A 114 29.13 13.45 -10.55
C LYS A 114 28.13 14.05 -9.57
N LEU A 115 26.87 14.11 -9.98
CA LEU A 115 25.76 14.62 -9.18
C LEU A 115 24.69 13.55 -8.97
N VAL A 116 24.08 13.52 -7.79
CA VAL A 116 22.95 12.63 -7.47
C VAL A 116 21.78 13.44 -6.94
N LEU A 117 20.62 13.25 -7.55
CA LEU A 117 19.36 13.89 -7.18
C LEU A 117 18.48 12.91 -6.39
N GLY A 118 18.40 13.11 -5.08
CA GLY A 118 17.50 12.43 -4.15
C GLY A 118 16.47 13.39 -3.58
N LEU A 119 15.74 14.08 -4.47
CA LEU A 119 14.90 15.23 -4.13
C LEU A 119 13.59 14.86 -3.42
N GLY A 120 13.26 13.58 -3.37
CA GLY A 120 12.04 13.07 -2.75
C GLY A 120 10.77 13.57 -3.43
N CYS A 121 9.70 13.65 -2.65
CA CYS A 121 8.41 14.17 -3.07
C CYS A 121 7.92 15.22 -2.06
N ARG A 122 6.80 15.88 -2.38
CA ARG A 122 6.09 16.79 -1.47
C ARG A 122 4.61 16.45 -1.45
N VAL A 123 3.93 16.84 -0.38
CA VAL A 123 2.48 16.70 -0.26
C VAL A 123 1.80 17.55 -1.34
N ARG A 124 0.74 17.00 -1.94
CA ARG A 124 -0.08 17.71 -2.94
C ARG A 124 -0.76 18.90 -2.28
N ASP A 125 -0.51 20.09 -2.84
CA ASP A 125 -1.23 21.30 -2.45
C ASP A 125 -2.65 21.26 -3.02
N LEU A 126 -3.65 21.42 -2.15
CA LEU A 126 -5.06 21.47 -2.53
C LEU A 126 -5.50 22.89 -2.92
N GLY A 127 -4.70 23.92 -2.63
CA GLY A 127 -5.04 25.32 -2.93
C GLY A 127 -6.26 25.84 -2.17
N ILE A 128 -6.54 25.30 -0.98
CA ILE A 128 -7.67 25.68 -0.13
C ILE A 128 -7.24 26.67 0.95
N GLU A 129 -8.17 27.49 1.42
CA GLU A 129 -7.93 28.45 2.52
C GLU A 129 -7.75 27.73 3.87
N GLY A 130 -6.90 28.28 4.74
CA GLY A 130 -6.70 27.82 6.12
C GLY A 130 -5.60 26.77 6.30
N LEU A 131 -4.79 26.49 5.27
CA LEU A 131 -3.63 25.59 5.38
C LEU A 131 -2.50 26.17 6.25
N GLU A 132 -2.51 27.48 6.46
CA GLU A 132 -1.56 28.24 7.28
C GLU A 132 -1.92 28.31 8.77
N LEU A 133 -3.08 27.80 9.17
CA LEU A 133 -3.52 27.80 10.57
C LEU A 133 -2.63 26.91 11.45
N ASP A 134 -2.45 27.28 12.72
CA ASP A 134 -1.81 26.39 13.70
C ASP A 134 -2.60 25.08 13.84
N ASN A 135 -1.90 23.99 14.13
CA ASN A 135 -2.40 22.62 14.15
C ASN A 135 -2.92 22.07 12.80
N VAL A 136 -2.56 22.68 11.67
CA VAL A 136 -2.67 22.05 10.34
C VAL A 136 -1.29 21.56 9.93
N PHE A 137 -1.10 20.25 9.86
CA PHE A 137 0.18 19.64 9.53
C PHE A 137 0.10 18.80 8.26
N SER A 138 1.26 18.59 7.65
CA SER A 138 1.46 17.56 6.64
C SER A 138 2.48 16.56 7.18
N VAL A 139 2.38 15.28 6.83
CA VAL A 139 3.33 14.26 7.29
C VAL A 139 4.48 14.13 6.30
N GLY A 140 5.24 15.22 6.16
CA GLY A 140 6.33 15.33 5.18
C GLY A 140 7.72 15.26 5.79
N SER A 141 7.86 15.61 7.07
CA SER A 141 9.16 15.69 7.74
C SER A 141 9.14 15.14 9.16
N LEU A 142 10.34 14.87 9.69
CA LEU A 142 10.51 14.47 11.09
C LEU A 142 10.14 15.59 12.07
N GLN A 143 10.29 16.86 11.67
CA GLN A 143 9.93 17.98 12.54
C GLN A 143 8.40 18.05 12.71
N ASP A 144 7.63 17.89 11.63
CA ASP A 144 6.17 17.85 11.71
C ASP A 144 5.70 16.75 12.67
N ALA A 145 6.34 15.58 12.63
CA ALA A 145 6.02 14.47 13.52
C ALA A 145 6.28 14.80 15.00
N ILE A 146 7.39 15.50 15.30
CA ILE A 146 7.72 15.97 16.65
C ILE A 146 6.65 16.96 17.12
N ASP A 147 6.31 17.94 16.28
CA ASP A 147 5.34 18.98 16.60
C ASP A 147 3.95 18.36 16.85
N ILE A 148 3.49 17.44 15.99
CA ILE A 148 2.24 16.69 16.16
C ILE A 148 2.22 15.96 17.51
N LYS A 149 3.26 15.16 17.80
CA LYS A 149 3.33 14.39 19.05
C LYS A 149 3.37 15.29 20.29
N GLU A 150 4.04 16.43 20.22
CA GLU A 150 4.05 17.41 21.30
C GLU A 150 2.66 17.97 21.61
N ARG A 151 1.85 18.27 20.58
CA ARG A 151 0.47 18.76 20.76
C ARG A 151 -0.41 17.70 21.43
N ILE A 152 -0.30 16.46 20.95
CA ILE A 152 -1.04 15.32 21.49
C ILE A 152 -0.69 15.08 22.96
N THR A 153 0.61 15.02 23.28
CA THR A 153 1.08 14.74 24.65
C THR A 153 0.80 15.86 25.65
N LYS A 154 0.59 17.09 25.18
CA LYS A 154 0.11 18.22 26.01
C LYS A 154 -1.40 18.17 26.29
N GLY A 155 -2.13 17.24 25.67
CA GLY A 155 -3.59 17.15 25.77
C GLY A 155 -4.32 18.28 25.03
N GLU A 156 -3.69 18.86 24.02
CA GLU A 156 -4.26 19.96 23.22
C GLU A 156 -5.17 19.46 22.08
N VAL A 157 -5.22 18.15 21.85
CA VAL A 157 -5.94 17.51 20.75
C VAL A 157 -6.92 16.48 21.29
N SER A 158 -8.20 16.66 21.00
CA SER A 158 -9.27 15.69 21.31
C SER A 158 -9.95 15.16 20.04
N LYS A 159 -9.94 15.94 18.96
CA LYS A 159 -10.49 15.59 17.65
C LYS A 159 -9.47 15.82 16.54
N ALA A 160 -9.29 14.84 15.67
CA ALA A 160 -8.41 14.94 14.52
C ALA A 160 -9.15 14.63 13.21
N VAL A 161 -8.87 15.43 12.18
CA VAL A 161 -9.34 15.15 10.81
C VAL A 161 -8.14 14.87 9.91
N ILE A 162 -8.17 13.72 9.25
CA ILE A 162 -7.18 13.32 8.23
C ILE A 162 -7.78 13.58 6.86
N VAL A 163 -7.06 14.30 6.01
CA VAL A 163 -7.48 14.59 4.63
C VAL A 163 -6.72 13.68 3.67
N GLY A 164 -7.39 12.63 3.19
CA GLY A 164 -6.86 11.58 2.32
C GLY A 164 -6.76 10.23 3.04
N ALA A 165 -7.23 9.17 2.38
CA ALA A 165 -7.28 7.79 2.88
C ALA A 165 -6.26 6.87 2.16
N GLY A 166 -5.11 7.40 1.76
CA GLY A 166 -3.96 6.61 1.31
C GLY A 166 -3.12 6.08 2.48
N PHE A 167 -1.98 5.45 2.18
CA PHE A 167 -1.06 4.84 3.16
C PHE A 167 -0.85 5.70 4.42
N ILE A 168 -0.34 6.92 4.22
CA ILE A 168 -0.02 7.86 5.30
C ILE A 168 -1.28 8.24 6.08
N GLY A 169 -2.40 8.44 5.38
CA GLY A 169 -3.66 8.82 6.02
C GLY A 169 -4.18 7.73 6.95
N LEU A 170 -4.14 6.47 6.50
CA LEU A 170 -4.58 5.34 7.32
C LEU A 170 -3.64 5.09 8.51
N GLU A 171 -2.32 5.14 8.30
CA GLU A 171 -1.34 4.96 9.39
C GLU A 171 -1.46 6.05 10.45
N MET A 172 -1.73 7.30 10.04
CA MET A 172 -1.96 8.40 10.99
C MET A 172 -3.30 8.30 11.68
N ALA A 173 -4.34 7.85 10.99
CA ALA A 173 -5.64 7.63 11.60
C ALA A 173 -5.56 6.55 12.70
N GLU A 174 -4.89 5.43 12.41
CA GLU A 174 -4.59 4.39 13.40
C GLU A 174 -3.76 4.94 14.56
N ALA A 175 -2.66 5.65 14.27
CA ALA A 175 -1.77 6.19 15.29
C ALA A 175 -2.50 7.11 16.30
N LEU A 176 -3.49 7.87 15.85
CA LEU A 176 -4.27 8.80 16.66
C LEU A 176 -5.42 8.10 17.41
N ALA A 177 -6.14 7.21 16.73
CA ALA A 177 -7.28 6.51 17.31
C ALA A 177 -6.85 5.48 18.37
N ASP A 178 -5.91 4.59 18.02
CA ASP A 178 -5.53 3.43 18.86
C ASP A 178 -4.82 3.88 20.14
N MET A 179 -3.65 4.51 19.99
CA MET A 179 -2.76 4.77 21.13
C MET A 179 -3.17 5.99 21.96
N TRP A 180 -3.84 6.97 21.36
CA TRP A 180 -4.20 8.22 22.04
C TRP A 180 -5.70 8.36 22.34
N GLY A 181 -6.55 7.50 21.77
CA GLY A 181 -8.00 7.60 21.93
C GLY A 181 -8.59 8.91 21.39
N ILE A 182 -7.95 9.51 20.38
CA ILE A 182 -8.41 10.75 19.75
C ILE A 182 -9.55 10.42 18.79
N GLU A 183 -10.66 11.16 18.88
CA GLU A 183 -11.78 11.04 17.93
C GLU A 183 -11.27 11.39 16.53
N THR A 184 -11.21 10.38 15.66
CA THR A 184 -10.49 10.48 14.39
C THR A 184 -11.44 10.29 13.22
N SER A 185 -11.48 11.30 12.35
CA SER A 185 -12.22 11.28 11.09
C SER A 185 -11.28 11.31 9.90
N VAL A 186 -11.58 10.54 8.85
CA VAL A 186 -10.84 10.53 7.58
C VAL A 186 -11.78 11.01 6.48
N VAL A 187 -11.37 12.06 5.75
CA VAL A 187 -12.10 12.59 4.59
C VAL A 187 -11.36 12.19 3.32
N GLU A 188 -12.04 11.53 2.39
CA GLU A 188 -11.48 11.08 1.12
C GLU A 188 -12.43 11.44 -0.03
N ILE A 189 -11.84 11.93 -1.13
CA ILE A 189 -12.59 12.35 -2.32
C ILE A 189 -13.04 11.14 -3.14
N ALA A 190 -12.28 10.04 -3.10
CA ALA A 190 -12.71 8.76 -3.64
C ALA A 190 -13.80 8.10 -2.78
N ASP A 191 -14.51 7.15 -3.37
CA ASP A 191 -15.55 6.33 -2.73
C ASP A 191 -15.00 5.12 -1.95
N GLN A 192 -13.67 5.02 -1.84
CA GLN A 192 -12.98 3.97 -1.10
C GLN A 192 -11.68 4.46 -0.46
N VAL A 193 -11.20 3.73 0.56
CA VAL A 193 -9.84 3.87 1.07
C VAL A 193 -8.82 3.28 0.10
N MET A 194 -7.56 3.72 0.21
CA MET A 194 -6.44 3.28 -0.62
C MET A 194 -6.73 3.34 -2.15
N PRO A 195 -7.32 4.44 -2.65
CA PRO A 195 -7.81 4.53 -4.02
C PRO A 195 -6.69 4.32 -5.03
N GLY A 196 -6.95 3.50 -6.04
CA GLY A 196 -6.01 3.15 -7.10
C GLY A 196 -4.89 2.18 -6.69
N PHE A 197 -4.78 1.79 -5.41
CA PHE A 197 -3.82 0.78 -4.95
C PHE A 197 -4.48 -0.59 -4.74
N VAL A 198 -5.67 -0.61 -4.16
CA VAL A 198 -6.38 -1.85 -3.80
C VAL A 198 -7.69 -2.02 -4.54
N GLY A 199 -8.14 -3.25 -4.72
CA GLY A 199 -9.49 -3.57 -5.17
C GLY A 199 -10.54 -3.24 -4.09
N GLU A 200 -11.79 -3.08 -4.50
CA GLU A 200 -12.90 -2.67 -3.64
C GLU A 200 -13.09 -3.60 -2.43
N GLU A 201 -12.97 -4.92 -2.63
CA GLU A 201 -13.09 -5.94 -1.55
C GLU A 201 -12.01 -5.76 -0.50
N MET A 202 -10.78 -5.49 -0.91
CA MET A 202 -9.70 -5.23 0.02
C MET A 202 -9.85 -3.88 0.73
N ALA A 203 -10.34 -2.85 0.03
CA ALA A 203 -10.63 -1.54 0.61
C ALA A 203 -11.71 -1.63 1.70
N LYS A 204 -12.82 -2.33 1.42
CA LYS A 204 -13.92 -2.50 2.39
C LYS A 204 -13.50 -3.26 3.63
N ILE A 205 -12.70 -4.31 3.48
CA ILE A 205 -12.14 -5.06 4.62
C ILE A 205 -11.31 -4.15 5.52
N ALA A 206 -10.42 -3.34 4.93
CA ALA A 206 -9.58 -2.41 5.70
C ALA A 206 -10.40 -1.29 6.35
N MET A 207 -11.35 -0.72 5.62
CA MET A 207 -12.26 0.31 6.14
C MET A 207 -13.07 -0.21 7.32
N LYS A 208 -13.65 -1.42 7.20
CA LYS A 208 -14.43 -2.06 8.26
C LYS A 208 -13.61 -2.28 9.53
N GLU A 209 -12.36 -2.73 9.39
CA GLU A 209 -11.45 -2.91 10.51
C GLU A 209 -11.18 -1.58 11.24
N MET A 210 -11.00 -0.50 10.50
CA MET A 210 -10.77 0.82 11.09
C MET A 210 -12.03 1.41 11.73
N GLU A 211 -13.21 1.19 11.13
CA GLU A 211 -14.50 1.59 11.69
C GLU A 211 -14.83 0.81 12.97
N ASP A 212 -14.47 -0.47 13.04
CA ASP A 212 -14.60 -1.29 14.26
C ASP A 212 -13.70 -0.79 15.40
N ASN A 213 -12.70 0.05 15.08
CA ASN A 213 -11.80 0.72 16.02
C ASN A 213 -12.04 2.25 16.03
N ASP A 214 -13.31 2.65 15.91
CA ASP A 214 -13.82 4.02 16.12
C ASP A 214 -13.26 5.11 15.15
N VAL A 215 -12.68 4.72 14.01
CA VAL A 215 -12.34 5.66 12.93
C VAL A 215 -13.55 5.93 12.04
N VAL A 216 -13.90 7.20 11.83
CA VAL A 216 -15.03 7.59 10.99
C VAL A 216 -14.57 7.98 9.59
N PHE A 217 -15.16 7.39 8.55
CA PHE A 217 -14.86 7.74 7.16
C PHE A 217 -15.93 8.62 6.51
N TYR A 218 -15.49 9.66 5.82
CA TYR A 218 -16.29 10.51 4.94
C TYR A 218 -15.77 10.37 3.51
N LEU A 219 -16.24 9.31 2.83
CA LEU A 219 -15.85 8.99 1.45
C LEU A 219 -16.71 9.76 0.43
N GLY A 220 -16.13 10.01 -0.75
CA GLY A 220 -16.76 10.81 -1.79
C GLY A 220 -17.00 12.27 -1.36
N GLU A 221 -16.23 12.79 -0.41
CA GLU A 221 -16.34 14.16 0.12
C GLU A 221 -15.07 14.95 -0.16
N THR A 222 -15.24 16.21 -0.56
CA THR A 222 -14.14 17.12 -0.89
C THR A 222 -13.98 18.18 0.19
N VAL A 223 -12.78 18.31 0.76
CA VAL A 223 -12.45 19.43 1.66
C VAL A 223 -12.34 20.71 0.84
N THR A 224 -13.09 21.74 1.21
CA THR A 224 -13.12 23.04 0.51
C THR A 224 -12.34 24.14 1.23
N SER A 225 -12.25 24.08 2.56
CA SER A 225 -11.51 25.05 3.38
C SER A 225 -11.31 24.53 4.81
N ILE A 226 -10.30 25.04 5.50
CA ILE A 226 -10.09 24.84 6.94
C ILE A 226 -10.37 26.18 7.65
N LYS A 227 -11.11 26.16 8.76
CA LYS A 227 -11.50 27.37 9.50
C LYS A 227 -11.04 27.35 10.95
N GLY A 228 -10.73 28.53 11.46
CA GLY A 228 -10.49 28.79 12.87
C GLY A 228 -9.86 30.18 13.10
N ASP A 229 -9.68 30.56 14.36
CA ASP A 229 -9.06 31.83 14.77
C ASP A 229 -7.62 31.58 15.25
N GLY A 230 -6.65 31.75 14.34
CA GLY A 230 -5.22 31.51 14.58
C GLY A 230 -4.80 30.03 14.63
N LYS A 231 -5.71 29.13 15.01
CA LYS A 231 -5.56 27.67 14.98
C LYS A 231 -6.79 27.01 14.36
N VAL A 232 -6.67 25.78 13.88
CA VAL A 232 -7.83 25.05 13.34
C VAL A 232 -8.89 24.81 14.42
N GLU A 233 -10.16 24.95 14.01
CA GLU A 233 -11.33 24.58 14.79
C GLU A 233 -12.26 23.64 14.00
N LYS A 234 -12.28 23.77 12.65
CA LYS A 234 -13.15 22.99 11.77
C LYS A 234 -12.56 22.74 10.40
N VAL A 235 -12.90 21.59 9.83
CA VAL A 235 -12.74 21.27 8.41
C VAL A 235 -14.10 21.42 7.71
N ILE A 236 -14.13 22.15 6.60
CA ILE A 236 -15.33 22.35 5.79
C ILE A 236 -15.22 21.48 4.55
N THR A 237 -16.22 20.62 4.33
CA THR A 237 -16.37 19.84 3.10
C THR A 237 -17.51 20.40 2.25
N ASP A 238 -17.63 19.87 1.03
CA ASP A 238 -18.77 20.15 0.15
C ASP A 238 -20.13 19.67 0.71
N LYS A 239 -20.12 18.83 1.76
CA LYS A 239 -21.33 18.25 2.35
C LYS A 239 -21.59 18.65 3.81
N ARG A 240 -20.54 18.93 4.60
CA ARG A 240 -20.67 19.15 6.05
C ARG A 240 -19.54 20.00 6.63
N GLU A 241 -19.69 20.34 7.91
CA GLU A 241 -18.60 20.84 8.75
C GLU A 241 -18.21 19.75 9.75
N ILE A 242 -16.91 19.60 10.02
CA ILE A 242 -16.36 18.62 10.95
C ILE A 242 -15.47 19.37 11.95
N ASP A 243 -15.75 19.25 13.25
CA ASP A 243 -14.90 19.87 14.28
C ASP A 243 -13.53 19.18 14.34
N ALA A 244 -12.46 19.97 14.50
CA ALA A 244 -11.10 19.46 14.53
C ALA A 244 -10.17 20.35 15.38
N ASP A 245 -9.40 19.74 16.28
CA ASP A 245 -8.31 20.40 17.00
C ASP A 245 -6.95 20.24 16.26
N LEU A 246 -6.89 19.23 15.38
CA LEU A 246 -5.74 18.84 14.58
C LEU A 246 -6.21 18.43 13.18
N VAL A 247 -5.52 18.90 12.14
CA VAL A 247 -5.72 18.43 10.77
C VAL A 247 -4.42 17.88 10.22
N ILE A 248 -4.48 16.67 9.66
CA ILE A 248 -3.36 16.04 8.96
C ILE A 248 -3.67 15.97 7.46
N MET A 249 -2.88 16.68 6.67
CA MET A 249 -2.96 16.68 5.21
C MET A 249 -2.19 15.49 4.62
N ALA A 250 -2.91 14.54 4.06
CA ALA A 250 -2.39 13.36 3.34
C ALA A 250 -3.03 13.12 1.94
N PRO A 251 -3.28 14.14 1.08
CA PRO A 251 -3.94 13.99 -0.23
C PRO A 251 -3.06 13.35 -1.33
N GLY A 252 -2.05 12.59 -0.94
CA GLY A 252 -1.01 12.06 -1.82
C GLY A 252 0.15 13.04 -2.07
N VAL A 253 1.14 12.57 -2.84
CA VAL A 253 2.41 13.26 -3.05
C VAL A 253 2.70 13.50 -4.53
N ILE A 254 3.58 14.47 -4.79
CA ILE A 254 4.08 14.84 -6.12
C ILE A 254 5.62 14.82 -6.08
N PRO A 255 6.31 14.25 -7.10
CA PRO A 255 7.75 14.33 -7.26
C PRO A 255 8.32 15.77 -7.17
N ASN A 256 9.42 15.95 -6.46
CA ASN A 256 10.17 17.22 -6.49
C ASN A 256 11.12 17.23 -7.70
N THR A 257 10.79 18.01 -8.73
CA THR A 257 11.51 17.99 -10.01
C THR A 257 11.89 19.36 -10.54
N GLU A 258 11.51 20.44 -9.86
CA GLU A 258 11.73 21.82 -10.28
C GLU A 258 13.22 22.10 -10.54
N LEU A 259 14.09 21.55 -9.69
CA LEU A 259 15.54 21.69 -9.84
C LEU A 259 16.06 20.98 -11.11
N ALA A 260 15.52 19.79 -11.41
CA ALA A 260 15.88 19.00 -12.58
C ALA A 260 15.35 19.63 -13.88
N GLU A 261 14.11 20.12 -13.86
CA GLU A 261 13.47 20.80 -15.00
C GLU A 261 14.19 22.09 -15.36
N LYS A 262 14.53 22.93 -14.37
CA LYS A 262 15.33 24.15 -14.58
C LYS A 262 16.70 23.84 -15.17
N ALA A 263 17.27 22.68 -14.83
CA ALA A 263 18.52 22.17 -15.40
C ALA A 263 18.34 21.54 -16.80
N GLY A 264 17.12 21.50 -17.35
CA GLY A 264 16.82 20.90 -18.64
C GLY A 264 16.98 19.38 -18.66
N LEU A 265 16.75 18.70 -17.53
CA LEU A 265 16.68 17.24 -17.46
C LEU A 265 15.29 16.74 -17.86
N ALA A 266 15.22 15.56 -18.47
CA ALA A 266 13.96 14.98 -18.93
C ALA A 266 13.05 14.57 -17.75
N THR A 267 11.79 14.98 -17.81
CA THR A 267 10.71 14.54 -16.92
C THR A 267 9.64 13.79 -17.69
N GLY A 268 8.87 12.96 -16.99
CA GLY A 268 7.89 12.05 -17.56
C GLY A 268 6.51 12.15 -16.87
N PRO A 269 5.70 11.08 -16.92
CA PRO A 269 4.40 11.03 -16.24
C PRO A 269 4.51 11.41 -14.76
N CYS A 270 3.43 11.98 -14.22
CA CYS A 270 3.37 12.47 -12.83
C CYS A 270 4.47 13.50 -12.48
N ASN A 271 5.08 14.13 -13.49
CA ASN A 271 6.19 15.07 -13.39
C ASN A 271 7.49 14.49 -12.82
N GLY A 272 7.68 13.17 -12.78
CA GLY A 272 8.90 12.55 -12.24
C GLY A 272 10.09 12.61 -13.20
N ILE A 273 11.31 12.65 -12.66
CA ILE A 273 12.55 12.61 -13.44
C ILE A 273 12.66 11.24 -14.14
N ILE A 274 12.92 11.26 -15.45
CA ILE A 274 13.14 10.04 -16.22
C ILE A 274 14.57 9.58 -16.00
N VAL A 275 14.72 8.31 -15.64
CA VAL A 275 16.02 7.64 -15.52
C VAL A 275 16.06 6.34 -16.31
N ASN A 276 17.26 5.95 -16.75
CA ASN A 276 17.48 4.63 -17.35
C ASN A 276 17.66 3.54 -16.26
N GLU A 277 17.89 2.28 -16.66
CA GLU A 277 18.10 1.16 -15.72
C GLU A 277 19.39 1.30 -14.90
N SER A 278 20.36 2.12 -15.34
CA SER A 278 21.54 2.49 -14.54
C SER A 278 21.26 3.63 -13.55
N LEU A 279 20.03 4.16 -13.55
CA LEU A 279 19.56 5.31 -12.78
C LEU A 279 20.22 6.65 -13.17
N GLU A 280 20.68 6.73 -14.42
CA GLU A 280 21.19 7.96 -15.03
C GLU A 280 20.03 8.78 -15.59
N THR A 281 20.11 10.10 -15.44
CA THR A 281 19.18 11.04 -16.07
C THR A 281 19.51 11.20 -17.56
N SER A 282 18.90 12.18 -18.23
CA SER A 282 19.31 12.60 -19.58
C SER A 282 20.73 13.19 -19.64
N ASP A 283 21.38 13.41 -18.49
CA ASP A 283 22.80 13.77 -18.38
C ASP A 283 23.61 12.59 -17.80
N PRO A 284 24.67 12.12 -18.47
CA PRO A 284 25.46 10.96 -17.99
C PRO A 284 26.29 11.24 -16.73
N ASP A 285 26.41 12.49 -16.31
CA ASP A 285 27.09 12.88 -15.08
C ASP A 285 26.11 13.12 -13.92
N ILE A 286 24.80 12.96 -14.16
CA ILE A 286 23.75 13.17 -13.16
C ILE A 286 22.88 11.91 -13.03
N TYR A 287 22.82 11.38 -11.82
CA TYR A 287 21.95 10.26 -11.42
C TYR A 287 20.76 10.78 -10.62
N ALA A 288 19.66 10.05 -10.62
CA ALA A 288 18.50 10.36 -9.77
C ALA A 288 17.85 9.09 -9.23
N GLY A 289 17.18 9.21 -8.08
CA GLY A 289 16.44 8.10 -7.47
C GLY A 289 15.51 8.53 -6.34
N GLY A 290 14.87 7.55 -5.72
CA GLY A 290 13.84 7.75 -4.71
C GLY A 290 12.57 8.34 -5.32
N ASP A 291 11.83 9.10 -4.53
CA ASP A 291 10.46 9.48 -4.85
C ASP A 291 10.36 10.64 -5.87
N CYS A 292 11.50 11.10 -6.40
CA CYS A 292 11.58 12.11 -7.45
C CYS A 292 11.66 11.53 -8.87
N VAL A 293 11.80 10.20 -9.01
CA VAL A 293 11.92 9.53 -10.33
C VAL A 293 10.70 8.70 -10.68
N VAL A 294 10.50 8.48 -11.98
CA VAL A 294 9.69 7.37 -12.49
C VAL A 294 10.59 6.22 -12.94
N VAL A 295 10.14 4.98 -12.74
CA VAL A 295 10.84 3.77 -13.18
C VAL A 295 9.91 2.90 -14.02
N LYS A 296 10.45 1.88 -14.69
CA LYS A 296 9.63 0.96 -15.46
C LYS A 296 8.69 0.14 -14.55
N ASN A 297 7.41 0.09 -14.89
CA ASN A 297 6.49 -0.91 -14.35
C ASN A 297 6.77 -2.24 -15.06
N LEU A 298 7.19 -3.26 -14.30
CA LEU A 298 7.61 -4.54 -14.86
C LEU A 298 6.46 -5.42 -15.37
N ILE A 299 5.21 -5.03 -15.11
CA ILE A 299 4.01 -5.74 -15.56
C ILE A 299 3.49 -5.13 -16.85
N THR A 300 3.27 -3.82 -16.86
CA THR A 300 2.71 -3.10 -18.04
C THR A 300 3.79 -2.75 -19.07
N GLY A 301 5.06 -2.69 -18.65
CA GLY A 301 6.17 -2.21 -19.47
C GLY A 301 6.24 -0.68 -19.60
N GLY A 302 5.22 0.05 -19.12
CA GLY A 302 5.17 1.51 -19.10
C GLY A 302 5.92 2.14 -17.92
N TRP A 303 5.58 3.39 -17.61
CA TRP A 303 6.13 4.12 -16.46
C TRP A 303 5.32 3.82 -15.19
N GLY A 304 6.01 3.65 -14.07
CA GLY A 304 5.45 3.49 -12.74
C GLY A 304 6.06 4.49 -11.76
N TYR A 305 5.21 5.00 -10.87
CA TYR A 305 5.60 5.88 -9.78
C TYR A 305 5.39 5.17 -8.43
N TYR A 306 6.47 4.94 -7.69
CA TYR A 306 6.47 4.14 -6.47
C TYR A 306 7.24 4.87 -5.35
N PRO A 307 6.61 5.87 -4.70
CA PRO A 307 7.24 6.65 -3.63
C PRO A 307 7.37 5.83 -2.35
N LEU A 308 8.34 4.91 -2.33
CA LEU A 308 8.54 3.92 -1.27
C LEU A 308 9.99 3.96 -0.81
N GLY A 309 10.21 4.07 0.51
CA GLY A 309 11.54 4.09 1.10
C GLY A 309 12.38 2.85 0.77
N SER A 310 11.73 1.70 0.54
CA SER A 310 12.36 0.47 0.06
C SER A 310 12.91 0.60 -1.37
N MET A 311 12.21 1.31 -2.27
CA MET A 311 12.71 1.62 -3.61
C MET A 311 13.93 2.52 -3.54
N ALA A 312 13.84 3.63 -2.81
CA ALA A 312 14.95 4.58 -2.64
C ALA A 312 16.23 3.90 -2.16
N ASN A 313 16.12 2.95 -1.22
CA ASN A 313 17.27 2.20 -0.73
C ASN A 313 17.87 1.22 -1.78
N ARG A 314 17.05 0.57 -2.59
CA ARG A 314 17.55 -0.34 -3.65
C ARG A 314 18.19 0.46 -4.78
N GLN A 315 17.57 1.55 -5.18
CA GLN A 315 18.07 2.48 -6.19
C GLN A 315 19.39 3.12 -5.75
N GLY A 316 19.47 3.60 -4.50
CA GLY A 316 20.70 4.22 -3.98
C GLY A 316 21.89 3.27 -3.95
N ARG A 317 21.66 1.96 -3.76
CA ARG A 317 22.72 0.94 -3.88
C ARG A 317 23.22 0.80 -5.32
N VAL A 318 22.34 0.88 -6.31
CA VAL A 318 22.68 0.80 -7.74
C VAL A 318 23.47 2.04 -8.14
N ILE A 319 22.94 3.24 -7.87
CA ILE A 319 23.62 4.52 -8.14
C ILE A 319 25.02 4.53 -7.52
N GLY A 320 25.14 4.23 -6.22
CA GLY A 320 26.44 4.26 -5.54
C GLY A 320 27.44 3.21 -6.06
N SER A 321 26.98 2.15 -6.74
CA SER A 321 27.88 1.22 -7.43
C SER A 321 28.32 1.80 -8.78
N ASN A 322 27.38 2.36 -9.54
CA ASN A 322 27.63 2.90 -10.88
C ASN A 322 28.56 4.12 -10.85
N LEU A 323 28.43 4.98 -9.83
CA LEU A 323 29.36 6.09 -9.55
C LEU A 323 30.81 5.65 -9.28
N THR A 324 31.06 4.36 -9.03
CA THR A 324 32.41 3.83 -8.78
C THR A 324 32.93 2.96 -9.93
N GLY A 325 32.27 3.03 -11.09
CA GLY A 325 32.65 2.28 -12.29
C GLY A 325 32.14 0.83 -12.34
N LEU A 326 31.40 0.37 -11.33
CA LEU A 326 30.68 -0.91 -11.43
C LEU A 326 29.49 -0.77 -12.39
N LYS A 327 29.02 -1.89 -12.93
CA LYS A 327 27.86 -1.92 -13.83
C LYS A 327 26.72 -2.67 -13.16
N THR A 328 25.79 -1.93 -12.58
CA THR A 328 24.62 -2.48 -11.88
C THR A 328 23.35 -1.85 -12.44
N LEU A 329 22.27 -2.64 -12.48
CA LEU A 329 20.99 -2.24 -13.05
C LEU A 329 19.88 -2.31 -12.03
N PHE A 330 18.90 -1.41 -12.18
CA PHE A 330 17.60 -1.43 -11.54
C PHE A 330 16.54 -1.58 -12.64
N PRO A 331 16.01 -2.79 -12.90
CA PRO A 331 15.18 -3.04 -14.09
C PRO A 331 13.79 -2.39 -14.02
N GLY A 332 13.34 -1.98 -12.83
CA GLY A 332 11.99 -1.47 -12.59
C GLY A 332 11.40 -2.07 -11.31
N ALA A 333 10.09 -1.95 -11.15
CA ALA A 333 9.36 -2.51 -10.01
C ALA A 333 7.98 -3.04 -10.41
N VAL A 334 7.42 -3.90 -9.55
CA VAL A 334 6.04 -4.38 -9.62
C VAL A 334 5.13 -3.68 -8.59
N GLY A 335 5.66 -2.74 -7.79
CA GLY A 335 4.87 -1.97 -6.83
C GLY A 335 4.38 -2.73 -5.60
N SER A 336 5.24 -3.54 -4.96
CA SER A 336 4.87 -4.20 -3.70
C SER A 336 4.71 -3.20 -2.55
N PHE A 337 3.65 -3.36 -1.76
CA PHE A 337 3.33 -2.53 -0.60
C PHE A 337 2.74 -3.35 0.55
N VAL A 338 2.78 -2.76 1.75
CA VAL A 338 2.09 -3.23 2.95
C VAL A 338 1.78 -2.00 3.82
N VAL A 339 0.62 -2.01 4.47
CA VAL A 339 0.19 -1.02 5.45
C VAL A 339 -0.41 -1.74 6.65
N LYS A 340 -0.08 -1.30 7.86
CA LYS A 340 -0.73 -1.77 9.09
C LYS A 340 -2.14 -1.17 9.15
N VAL A 341 -3.10 -1.98 9.60
CA VAL A 341 -4.49 -1.57 9.80
C VAL A 341 -4.92 -2.19 11.13
N PHE A 342 -4.65 -1.47 12.22
CA PHE A 342 -4.82 -1.93 13.60
C PHE A 342 -4.15 -3.30 13.81
N ASP A 343 -4.89 -4.30 14.27
CA ASP A 343 -4.36 -5.65 14.50
C ASP A 343 -3.98 -6.39 13.21
N GLY A 344 -4.39 -5.89 12.05
CA GLY A 344 -4.09 -6.49 10.75
C GLY A 344 -3.15 -5.71 9.87
N CYS A 345 -2.98 -6.23 8.66
CA CYS A 345 -2.30 -5.51 7.60
C CYS A 345 -2.97 -5.75 6.25
N LEU A 346 -2.90 -4.74 5.40
CA LEU A 346 -3.31 -4.77 4.01
C LEU A 346 -2.06 -4.67 3.14
N CYS A 347 -1.89 -5.60 2.20
CA CYS A 347 -0.68 -5.67 1.38
C CYS A 347 -0.99 -6.13 -0.03
N GLY A 348 -0.05 -5.90 -0.94
CA GLY A 348 -0.22 -6.31 -2.33
C GLY A 348 0.99 -6.06 -3.21
N ALA A 349 0.91 -6.52 -4.45
CA ALA A 349 1.87 -6.27 -5.50
C ALA A 349 1.20 -6.37 -6.87
N GLY A 350 1.70 -5.60 -7.82
CA GLY A 350 1.18 -5.56 -9.18
C GLY A 350 -0.07 -4.70 -9.31
N LEU A 351 -0.96 -5.10 -10.22
CA LEU A 351 -2.17 -4.35 -10.57
C LEU A 351 -3.40 -4.91 -9.82
N ASN A 352 -4.28 -4.02 -9.35
CA ASN A 352 -5.66 -4.40 -9.07
C ASN A 352 -6.44 -4.56 -10.38
N LEU A 353 -7.67 -5.11 -10.32
CA LEU A 353 -8.48 -5.35 -11.52
C LEU A 353 -8.75 -4.05 -12.30
N GLU A 354 -9.10 -2.97 -11.60
CA GLU A 354 -9.42 -1.68 -12.22
C GLU A 354 -8.23 -1.14 -13.05
N ASN A 355 -7.03 -1.16 -12.49
CA ASN A 355 -5.82 -0.71 -13.17
C ASN A 355 -5.42 -1.64 -14.31
N ALA A 356 -5.59 -2.96 -14.15
CA ALA A 356 -5.36 -3.90 -15.25
C ALA A 356 -6.27 -3.61 -16.45
N LEU A 357 -7.56 -3.34 -16.21
CA LEU A 357 -8.50 -2.97 -17.27
C LEU A 357 -8.15 -1.62 -17.90
N LYS A 358 -7.76 -0.62 -17.10
CA LYS A 358 -7.31 0.71 -17.58
C LYS A 358 -6.06 0.62 -18.47
N GLU A 359 -5.14 -0.27 -18.16
CA GLU A 359 -3.93 -0.55 -18.96
C GLU A 359 -4.22 -1.40 -20.21
N GLY A 360 -5.47 -1.83 -20.41
CA GLY A 360 -5.92 -2.53 -21.61
C GLY A 360 -5.81 -4.06 -21.57
N PHE A 361 -5.57 -4.65 -20.40
CA PHE A 361 -5.61 -6.11 -20.23
C PHE A 361 -7.06 -6.62 -20.21
N ASP A 362 -7.33 -7.74 -20.88
CA ASP A 362 -8.58 -8.49 -20.66
C ASP A 362 -8.45 -9.32 -19.39
N ALA A 363 -8.73 -8.69 -18.25
CA ALA A 363 -8.45 -9.22 -16.93
C ALA A 363 -9.71 -9.64 -16.16
N VAL A 364 -9.52 -10.56 -15.21
CA VAL A 364 -10.47 -10.91 -14.15
C VAL A 364 -9.76 -10.90 -12.81
N SER A 365 -10.52 -10.79 -11.72
CA SER A 365 -10.02 -11.13 -10.39
C SER A 365 -10.86 -12.19 -9.71
N VAL A 366 -10.21 -12.95 -8.82
CA VAL A 366 -10.87 -13.88 -7.91
C VAL A 366 -10.50 -13.55 -6.47
N HIS A 367 -11.45 -13.76 -5.57
CA HIS A 367 -11.24 -13.60 -4.15
C HIS A 367 -11.33 -14.94 -3.43
N MET A 368 -10.48 -15.12 -2.42
CA MET A 368 -10.44 -16.33 -1.62
C MET A 368 -10.15 -16.00 -0.17
N CYS A 369 -10.79 -16.72 0.75
CA CYS A 369 -10.46 -16.71 2.17
C CYS A 369 -10.09 -18.11 2.64
N GLN A 370 -8.97 -18.26 3.35
CA GLN A 370 -8.53 -19.54 3.90
C GLN A 370 -7.72 -19.31 5.17
N LEU A 371 -7.60 -20.34 6.00
CA LEU A 371 -6.68 -20.34 7.14
C LEU A 371 -5.21 -20.20 6.69
N ASP A 372 -4.47 -19.35 7.38
CA ASP A 372 -3.04 -19.08 7.18
C ASP A 372 -2.13 -20.28 7.49
N ARG A 373 -2.60 -21.17 8.36
CA ARG A 373 -1.89 -22.33 8.91
C ARG A 373 -2.74 -23.59 8.78
N ALA A 374 -2.17 -24.74 9.15
CA ALA A 374 -2.92 -25.99 9.13
C ALA A 374 -4.15 -25.91 10.05
N HIS A 375 -5.30 -26.41 9.59
CA HIS A 375 -6.58 -26.27 10.30
C HIS A 375 -6.60 -26.83 11.73
N PHE A 376 -5.76 -27.83 12.03
CA PHE A 376 -5.63 -28.42 13.36
C PHE A 376 -4.63 -27.69 14.26
N TYR A 377 -3.89 -26.70 13.75
CA TYR A 377 -2.96 -25.92 14.57
C TYR A 377 -3.72 -24.91 15.44
N PRO A 378 -3.32 -24.66 16.71
CA PRO A 378 -4.11 -23.84 17.64
C PRO A 378 -4.24 -22.37 17.21
N GLU A 379 -3.11 -21.70 16.96
CA GLU A 379 -3.06 -20.28 16.57
C GLU A 379 -3.16 -20.20 15.05
N LYS A 380 -4.30 -19.78 14.52
CA LYS A 380 -4.53 -19.68 13.09
C LYS A 380 -5.58 -18.61 12.82
N ASP A 381 -5.41 -17.92 11.70
CA ASP A 381 -6.23 -16.80 11.31
C ASP A 381 -6.63 -16.93 9.84
N LEU A 382 -7.68 -16.21 9.45
CA LEU A 382 -8.07 -16.13 8.06
C LEU A 382 -7.17 -15.16 7.30
N VAL A 383 -6.78 -15.55 6.09
CA VAL A 383 -6.15 -14.71 5.09
C VAL A 383 -7.14 -14.51 3.97
N TYR A 384 -7.38 -13.25 3.65
CA TYR A 384 -8.22 -12.79 2.55
C TYR A 384 -7.28 -12.42 1.41
N LEU A 385 -7.46 -13.01 0.22
CA LEU A 385 -6.59 -12.79 -0.93
C LEU A 385 -7.42 -12.44 -2.17
N GLU A 386 -6.85 -11.58 -3.02
CA GLU A 386 -7.30 -11.32 -4.38
C GLU A 386 -6.17 -11.67 -5.36
N LEU A 387 -6.50 -12.32 -6.48
CA LEU A 387 -5.58 -12.53 -7.59
C LEU A 387 -6.16 -11.95 -8.88
N VAL A 388 -5.37 -11.14 -9.58
CA VAL A 388 -5.73 -10.53 -10.86
C VAL A 388 -4.99 -11.23 -12.00
N VAL A 389 -5.73 -11.65 -13.03
CA VAL A 389 -5.22 -12.52 -14.10
C VAL A 389 -5.72 -12.05 -15.46
N GLU A 390 -4.85 -12.04 -16.47
CA GLU A 390 -5.23 -11.86 -17.87
C GLU A 390 -5.84 -13.16 -18.42
N LYS A 391 -7.08 -13.12 -18.93
CA LYS A 391 -7.84 -14.32 -19.34
C LYS A 391 -7.13 -15.14 -20.41
N GLY A 392 -6.71 -14.49 -21.49
CA GLY A 392 -6.16 -15.17 -22.66
C GLY A 392 -4.78 -15.77 -22.43
N SER A 393 -3.87 -15.00 -21.85
CA SER A 393 -2.48 -15.43 -21.62
C SER A 393 -2.30 -16.20 -20.31
N ARG A 394 -3.28 -16.13 -19.40
CA ARG A 394 -3.23 -16.65 -18.03
C ARG A 394 -2.11 -16.04 -17.19
N LYS A 395 -1.55 -14.89 -17.59
CA LYS A 395 -0.55 -14.17 -16.81
C LYS A 395 -1.18 -13.59 -15.55
N VAL A 396 -0.46 -13.70 -14.45
CA VAL A 396 -0.83 -13.04 -13.20
C VAL A 396 -0.35 -11.60 -13.24
N LEU A 397 -1.27 -10.67 -13.03
CA LEU A 397 -1.05 -9.22 -13.11
C LEU A 397 -0.91 -8.57 -11.73
N GLY A 398 -1.45 -9.20 -10.69
CA GLY A 398 -1.33 -8.70 -9.33
C GLY A 398 -1.95 -9.62 -8.30
N ILE A 399 -1.59 -9.36 -7.05
CA ILE A 399 -2.07 -10.07 -5.86
C ILE A 399 -2.23 -9.07 -4.72
N GLN A 400 -3.30 -9.23 -3.95
CA GLN A 400 -3.57 -8.43 -2.76
C GLN A 400 -3.99 -9.33 -1.61
N GLY A 401 -3.84 -8.83 -0.39
CA GLY A 401 -4.30 -9.58 0.76
C GLY A 401 -4.41 -8.79 2.04
N TYR A 402 -5.27 -9.31 2.92
CA TYR A 402 -5.47 -8.83 4.27
C TYR A 402 -5.46 -10.00 5.26
N SER A 403 -4.89 -9.78 6.44
CA SER A 403 -5.00 -10.68 7.58
C SER A 403 -4.61 -9.97 8.88
N VAL A 404 -5.16 -10.43 10.01
CA VAL A 404 -4.68 -10.10 11.36
C VAL A 404 -3.32 -10.73 11.66
N ASN A 405 -2.95 -11.80 10.95
CA ASN A 405 -1.61 -12.36 11.01
C ASN A 405 -0.73 -11.79 9.89
N GLY A 406 -0.15 -10.62 10.14
CA GLY A 406 0.58 -9.85 9.13
C GLY A 406 1.74 -10.60 8.49
N ASP A 407 2.57 -11.28 9.28
CA ASP A 407 3.72 -12.04 8.77
C ASP A 407 3.29 -13.13 7.78
N ALA A 408 2.15 -13.77 8.05
CA ALA A 408 1.63 -14.85 7.22
C ALA A 408 1.15 -14.34 5.84
N VAL A 409 0.42 -13.23 5.79
CA VAL A 409 -0.07 -12.68 4.51
C VAL A 409 1.06 -12.00 3.73
N VAL A 410 1.95 -11.26 4.38
CA VAL A 410 3.11 -10.60 3.74
C VAL A 410 4.05 -11.64 3.11
N GLY A 411 4.26 -12.78 3.77
CA GLY A 411 5.05 -13.88 3.20
C GLY A 411 4.52 -14.36 1.85
N ARG A 412 3.20 -14.42 1.70
CA ARG A 412 2.50 -14.89 0.49
C ARG A 412 2.52 -13.85 -0.63
N ILE A 413 2.26 -12.59 -0.29
CA ILE A 413 2.40 -11.47 -1.25
C ILE A 413 3.83 -11.42 -1.79
N ASN A 414 4.84 -11.54 -0.92
CA ASN A 414 6.24 -11.51 -1.34
C ASN A 414 6.60 -12.69 -2.26
N ALA A 415 6.11 -13.90 -1.97
CA ALA A 415 6.35 -15.06 -2.81
C ALA A 415 5.89 -14.81 -4.26
N VAL A 416 4.68 -14.31 -4.44
CA VAL A 416 4.13 -14.00 -5.77
C VAL A 416 4.79 -12.76 -6.40
N ALA A 417 5.00 -11.70 -5.62
CA ALA A 417 5.59 -10.45 -6.11
C ALA A 417 6.96 -10.65 -6.80
N THR A 418 7.77 -11.58 -6.28
CA THR A 418 9.10 -11.85 -6.85
C THR A 418 9.06 -12.44 -8.26
N ILE A 419 7.99 -13.17 -8.59
CA ILE A 419 7.83 -13.84 -9.89
C ILE A 419 6.93 -13.06 -10.88
N LEU A 420 6.16 -12.08 -10.42
CA LEU A 420 5.39 -11.18 -11.31
C LEU A 420 6.28 -10.52 -12.38
N CYS A 421 7.50 -10.11 -12.00
CA CYS A 421 8.44 -9.49 -12.93
C CYS A 421 8.93 -10.42 -14.06
N LYS A 422 8.66 -11.72 -13.96
CA LYS A 422 8.99 -12.73 -14.97
C LYS A 422 7.81 -13.09 -15.86
N GLY A 423 6.66 -12.43 -15.67
CA GLY A 423 5.43 -12.76 -16.39
C GLY A 423 4.87 -14.11 -15.96
N ALA A 424 4.90 -14.40 -14.65
CA ALA A 424 4.36 -15.62 -14.08
C ALA A 424 2.92 -15.87 -14.53
N THR A 425 2.59 -17.13 -14.81
CA THR A 425 1.25 -17.57 -15.19
C THR A 425 0.51 -18.16 -14.00
N LEU A 426 -0.78 -18.41 -14.16
CA LEU A 426 -1.56 -19.16 -13.17
C LEU A 426 -0.95 -20.51 -12.83
N ASP A 427 -0.37 -21.20 -13.80
CA ASP A 427 0.20 -22.53 -13.58
C ASP A 427 1.42 -22.45 -12.63
N ASP A 428 2.19 -21.35 -12.71
CA ASP A 428 3.29 -21.06 -11.78
C ASP A 428 2.77 -20.82 -10.36
N ILE A 429 1.64 -20.11 -10.20
CA ILE A 429 1.03 -19.84 -8.88
C ILE A 429 0.45 -21.13 -8.28
N SER A 430 -0.30 -21.90 -9.07
CA SER A 430 -0.91 -23.16 -8.64
C SER A 430 0.12 -24.18 -8.16
N ASN A 431 1.33 -24.18 -8.75
CA ASN A 431 2.41 -25.12 -8.42
C ASN A 431 3.54 -24.49 -7.58
N LEU A 432 3.34 -23.28 -7.05
CA LEU A 432 4.37 -22.57 -6.30
C LEU A 432 4.78 -23.35 -5.04
N GLU A 433 6.08 -23.65 -4.92
CA GLU A 433 6.62 -24.36 -3.76
C GLU A 433 6.78 -23.41 -2.56
N ILE A 434 5.92 -23.57 -1.55
CA ILE A 434 5.94 -22.79 -0.31
C ILE A 434 6.47 -23.65 0.84
N ALA A 435 7.35 -23.08 1.66
CA ALA A 435 7.88 -23.76 2.84
C ALA A 435 6.74 -24.11 3.83
N TYR A 436 6.60 -25.39 4.15
CA TYR A 436 5.48 -25.89 4.94
C TYR A 436 5.93 -26.62 6.21
N SER A 437 5.31 -26.22 7.33
CA SER A 437 4.97 -27.10 8.45
C SER A 437 3.70 -26.55 9.13
N PRO A 438 2.97 -27.34 9.94
CA PRO A 438 1.66 -26.93 10.47
C PRO A 438 1.56 -25.55 11.13
N PRO A 439 2.58 -25.05 11.87
CA PRO A 439 2.55 -23.72 12.48
C PRO A 439 2.67 -22.54 11.51
N PHE A 440 3.02 -22.75 10.24
CA PHE A 440 3.38 -21.65 9.33
C PHE A 440 2.58 -21.65 8.02
N ALA A 441 2.11 -22.81 7.56
CA ALA A 441 1.34 -22.91 6.33
C ALA A 441 0.40 -24.12 6.33
N SER A 442 -0.44 -24.23 5.31
CA SER A 442 -1.16 -25.44 4.95
C SER A 442 -0.35 -26.29 3.96
N ALA A 443 -0.64 -27.59 3.86
CA ALA A 443 0.08 -28.48 2.94
C ALA A 443 -0.09 -28.09 1.47
N MET A 444 -1.28 -27.59 1.12
CA MET A 444 -1.53 -26.76 -0.05
C MET A 444 -1.65 -25.33 0.46
N ASP A 445 -0.74 -24.44 0.07
CA ASP A 445 -0.76 -23.08 0.59
C ASP A 445 -1.97 -22.30 0.05
N ALA A 446 -2.37 -21.25 0.78
CA ALA A 446 -3.42 -20.33 0.33
C ALA A 446 -3.11 -19.72 -1.05
N VAL A 447 -1.84 -19.50 -1.39
CA VAL A 447 -1.46 -19.02 -2.74
C VAL A 447 -1.74 -20.06 -3.81
N ASN A 448 -1.46 -21.34 -3.56
CA ASN A 448 -1.76 -22.41 -4.52
C ASN A 448 -3.27 -22.55 -4.71
N ALA A 449 -4.02 -22.53 -3.60
CA ALA A 449 -5.48 -22.59 -3.63
C ALA A 449 -6.07 -21.41 -4.42
N LEU A 450 -5.55 -20.20 -4.22
CA LEU A 450 -5.96 -19.00 -4.96
C LEU A 450 -5.72 -19.14 -6.48
N GLY A 451 -4.55 -19.65 -6.87
CA GLY A 451 -4.26 -19.96 -8.28
C GLY A 451 -5.26 -20.97 -8.87
N ASN A 452 -5.60 -22.01 -8.12
CA ASN A 452 -6.58 -23.02 -8.55
C ASN A 452 -8.00 -22.46 -8.65
N VAL A 453 -8.39 -21.53 -7.77
CA VAL A 453 -9.68 -20.84 -7.86
C VAL A 453 -9.76 -20.00 -9.14
N ALA A 454 -8.69 -19.29 -9.48
CA ALA A 454 -8.60 -18.54 -10.74
C ALA A 454 -8.65 -19.47 -11.96
N ASP A 455 -7.95 -20.60 -11.91
CA ASP A 455 -7.98 -21.59 -12.97
C ASP A 455 -9.40 -22.15 -13.20
N ASN A 456 -10.09 -22.50 -12.12
CA ASN A 456 -11.49 -22.98 -12.20
C ASN A 456 -12.43 -21.92 -12.77
N LEU A 457 -12.22 -20.64 -12.47
CA LEU A 457 -12.97 -19.53 -13.07
C LEU A 457 -12.73 -19.48 -14.59
N LEU A 458 -11.45 -19.47 -15.01
CA LEU A 458 -11.10 -19.35 -16.44
C LEU A 458 -11.55 -20.55 -17.26
N ASN A 459 -11.65 -21.73 -16.65
CA ASN A 459 -12.17 -22.95 -17.27
C ASN A 459 -13.71 -23.06 -17.19
N GLU A 460 -14.41 -21.99 -16.77
CA GLU A 460 -15.87 -21.93 -16.62
C GLU A 460 -16.47 -22.98 -15.65
N GLN A 461 -15.63 -23.60 -14.81
CA GLN A 461 -16.03 -24.57 -13.80
C GLN A 461 -16.55 -23.90 -12.53
N TYR A 462 -16.15 -22.64 -12.30
CA TYR A 462 -16.54 -21.84 -11.15
C TYR A 462 -17.28 -20.57 -11.60
N ARG A 463 -18.43 -20.26 -11.01
CA ARG A 463 -19.23 -19.06 -11.30
C ARG A 463 -19.34 -18.19 -10.03
N PRO A 464 -18.24 -17.53 -9.62
CA PRO A 464 -18.22 -16.69 -8.43
C PRO A 464 -19.07 -15.44 -8.57
N ILE A 465 -19.60 -14.99 -7.44
CA ILE A 465 -20.04 -13.60 -7.23
C ILE A 465 -19.35 -13.03 -5.99
N GLY A 466 -18.95 -11.76 -6.07
CA GLY A 466 -18.39 -11.01 -4.93
C GLY A 466 -19.45 -10.51 -3.95
N SER A 467 -19.00 -9.80 -2.92
CA SER A 467 -19.82 -9.26 -1.84
C SER A 467 -20.81 -8.20 -2.36
N GLU A 468 -20.36 -7.30 -3.23
CA GLU A 468 -21.21 -6.28 -3.86
C GLU A 468 -22.33 -6.90 -4.72
N ALA A 469 -22.00 -7.94 -5.49
CA ALA A 469 -22.98 -8.67 -6.28
C ALA A 469 -23.98 -9.43 -5.39
N PHE A 470 -23.52 -9.99 -4.27
CA PHE A 470 -24.39 -10.63 -3.28
C PHE A 470 -25.38 -9.64 -2.66
N GLU A 471 -24.92 -8.45 -2.28
CA GLU A 471 -25.75 -7.38 -1.74
C GLU A 471 -26.88 -6.98 -2.72
N LYS A 472 -26.58 -6.90 -4.02
CA LYS A 472 -27.60 -6.67 -5.07
C LYS A 472 -28.64 -7.79 -5.17
N TYR A 473 -28.28 -9.04 -4.85
CA TYR A 473 -29.24 -10.16 -4.79
C TYR A 473 -30.03 -10.20 -3.49
N TRP A 474 -29.64 -9.47 -2.45
CA TRP A 474 -30.23 -9.58 -1.11
C TRP A 474 -31.75 -9.35 -1.10
N GLU A 475 -32.23 -8.31 -1.78
CA GLU A 475 -33.67 -8.03 -1.88
C GLU A 475 -34.42 -9.08 -2.72
N GLN A 476 -33.79 -9.62 -3.77
CA GLN A 476 -34.38 -10.69 -4.58
C GLN A 476 -34.48 -12.01 -3.80
N ILE A 477 -33.53 -12.26 -2.89
CA ILE A 477 -33.55 -13.40 -1.96
C ILE A 477 -34.71 -13.24 -0.98
N LYS A 478 -34.85 -12.06 -0.35
CA LYS A 478 -35.94 -11.77 0.59
C LYS A 478 -37.33 -11.93 -0.04
N ASN A 479 -37.48 -11.50 -1.29
CA ASN A 479 -38.74 -11.61 -2.03
C ASN A 479 -38.97 -13.00 -2.66
N GLY A 480 -38.00 -13.92 -2.52
CA GLY A 480 -38.08 -15.28 -3.04
C GLY A 480 -37.97 -15.39 -4.55
N GLU A 481 -37.51 -14.35 -5.25
CA GLU A 481 -37.22 -14.38 -6.70
C GLU A 481 -35.97 -15.24 -6.98
N VAL A 482 -35.01 -15.18 -6.06
CA VAL A 482 -33.76 -15.93 -6.09
C VAL A 482 -33.69 -16.81 -4.84
N SER A 483 -33.16 -18.03 -4.96
CA SER A 483 -33.03 -18.95 -3.83
C SER A 483 -31.61 -18.90 -3.26
N LEU A 484 -31.47 -18.63 -1.97
CA LEU A 484 -30.22 -18.81 -1.24
C LEU A 484 -30.14 -20.25 -0.72
N ILE A 485 -28.99 -20.91 -0.86
CA ILE A 485 -28.68 -22.18 -0.19
C ILE A 485 -27.38 -22.03 0.59
N ASP A 486 -27.50 -22.11 1.90
CA ASP A 486 -26.40 -22.18 2.84
C ASP A 486 -25.90 -23.63 2.92
N CYS A 487 -24.69 -23.85 2.42
CA CYS A 487 -24.04 -25.15 2.31
C CYS A 487 -23.25 -25.55 3.57
N ARG A 488 -23.36 -24.78 4.66
CA ARG A 488 -22.67 -25.07 5.92
C ARG A 488 -23.34 -26.21 6.69
N ALA A 489 -22.63 -26.75 7.67
CA ALA A 489 -23.23 -27.67 8.63
C ALA A 489 -24.35 -26.96 9.41
N GLU A 490 -25.38 -27.68 9.80
CA GLU A 490 -26.57 -27.13 10.48
C GLU A 490 -26.21 -26.21 11.64
N LYS A 491 -25.26 -26.62 12.49
CA LYS A 491 -24.80 -25.83 13.64
C LYS A 491 -24.26 -24.44 13.27
N ASP A 492 -23.59 -24.31 12.12
CA ASP A 492 -22.96 -23.07 11.67
C ASP A 492 -23.99 -22.17 10.96
N ALA A 493 -24.97 -22.79 10.29
CA ALA A 493 -26.04 -22.10 9.57
C ALA A 493 -27.19 -21.65 10.48
N LYS A 494 -27.41 -22.37 11.59
CA LYS A 494 -28.53 -22.20 12.51
C LYS A 494 -28.81 -20.73 12.90
N PRO A 495 -27.83 -19.89 13.26
CA PRO A 495 -28.12 -18.50 13.61
C PRO A 495 -28.82 -17.71 12.50
N LEU A 496 -28.42 -17.93 11.24
CA LEU A 496 -29.01 -17.23 10.08
C LEU A 496 -30.34 -17.85 9.65
N VAL A 497 -30.49 -19.17 9.80
CA VAL A 497 -31.80 -19.84 9.63
C VAL A 497 -32.82 -19.32 10.64
N GLU A 498 -32.42 -19.13 11.89
CA GLU A 498 -33.30 -18.57 12.95
C GLU A 498 -33.59 -17.08 12.73
N LYS A 499 -32.62 -16.30 12.25
CA LYS A 499 -32.80 -14.87 11.92
C LYS A 499 -33.73 -14.68 10.71
N TYR A 500 -33.67 -15.58 9.73
CA TYR A 500 -34.36 -15.46 8.45
C TYR A 500 -35.08 -16.77 8.01
N PRO A 501 -36.05 -17.26 8.79
CA PRO A 501 -36.66 -18.57 8.58
C PRO A 501 -37.40 -18.71 7.24
N ASP A 502 -37.86 -17.59 6.65
CA ASP A 502 -38.67 -17.60 5.44
C ASP A 502 -37.86 -17.82 4.16
N PHE A 503 -36.58 -17.42 4.14
CA PHE A 503 -35.76 -17.43 2.92
C PHE A 503 -34.33 -17.97 3.10
N TRP A 504 -33.83 -18.10 4.33
CA TRP A 504 -32.49 -18.65 4.58
C TRP A 504 -32.53 -20.17 4.69
N LYS A 505 -32.30 -20.84 3.56
CA LYS A 505 -32.34 -22.30 3.49
C LYS A 505 -30.98 -22.92 3.73
N ASN A 506 -30.87 -23.79 4.73
CA ASN A 506 -29.67 -24.61 4.93
C ASN A 506 -29.84 -26.02 4.35
N ILE A 507 -28.92 -26.37 3.45
CA ILE A 507 -28.72 -27.73 2.95
C ILE A 507 -27.22 -27.99 3.01
N PRO A 508 -26.72 -28.71 4.04
CA PRO A 508 -25.30 -29.04 4.13
C PRO A 508 -24.77 -29.69 2.84
N GLN A 509 -23.56 -29.34 2.43
CA GLN A 509 -22.97 -29.79 1.17
C GLN A 509 -22.98 -31.32 1.01
N ASP A 510 -22.77 -32.06 2.09
CA ASP A 510 -22.75 -33.52 2.15
C ASP A 510 -24.15 -34.16 2.05
N GLU A 511 -25.20 -33.41 2.37
CA GLU A 511 -26.59 -33.85 2.25
C GLU A 511 -27.26 -33.43 0.94
N LEU A 512 -26.65 -32.49 0.20
CA LEU A 512 -27.26 -31.83 -0.96
C LEU A 512 -27.82 -32.83 -1.99
N LYS A 513 -27.03 -33.85 -2.38
CA LYS A 513 -27.46 -34.85 -3.36
C LYS A 513 -28.70 -35.66 -2.89
N GLY A 514 -28.86 -35.86 -1.59
CA GLY A 514 -29.99 -36.56 -0.99
C GLY A 514 -31.23 -35.67 -0.78
N ARG A 515 -31.07 -34.35 -0.82
CA ARG A 515 -32.11 -33.36 -0.55
C ARG A 515 -32.45 -32.51 -1.78
N MET A 516 -32.26 -33.06 -2.97
CA MET A 516 -32.50 -32.32 -4.23
C MET A 516 -33.96 -31.91 -4.45
N ASP A 517 -34.93 -32.60 -3.85
CA ASP A 517 -36.34 -32.21 -3.88
C ASP A 517 -36.60 -30.86 -3.21
N GLU A 518 -35.66 -30.41 -2.37
CA GLU A 518 -35.68 -29.11 -1.71
C GLU A 518 -35.07 -27.99 -2.58
N VAL A 519 -34.36 -28.31 -3.66
CA VAL A 519 -33.65 -27.33 -4.49
C VAL A 519 -34.54 -26.90 -5.66
N PRO A 520 -34.91 -25.60 -5.77
CA PRO A 520 -35.79 -25.12 -6.84
C PRO A 520 -35.09 -25.17 -8.20
N LYS A 521 -35.78 -25.72 -9.22
CA LYS A 521 -35.27 -25.80 -10.61
C LYS A 521 -35.55 -24.55 -11.44
N ASP A 522 -36.56 -23.79 -11.07
CA ASP A 522 -37.11 -22.64 -11.80
C ASP A 522 -36.50 -21.30 -11.38
N LYS A 523 -35.63 -21.31 -10.36
CA LYS A 523 -35.01 -20.11 -9.79
C LYS A 523 -33.50 -20.12 -9.97
N LYS A 524 -32.91 -18.93 -9.93
CA LYS A 524 -31.46 -18.79 -9.75
C LYS A 524 -31.10 -19.18 -8.32
N ILE A 525 -30.00 -19.92 -8.16
CA ILE A 525 -29.50 -20.39 -6.86
C ILE A 525 -28.22 -19.63 -6.48
N ILE A 526 -28.20 -19.04 -5.29
CA ILE A 526 -27.01 -18.42 -4.69
C ILE A 526 -26.50 -19.36 -3.60
N LEU A 527 -25.29 -19.87 -3.78
CA LEU A 527 -24.64 -20.79 -2.85
C LEU A 527 -23.70 -20.02 -1.92
N VAL A 528 -23.83 -20.23 -0.62
CA VAL A 528 -22.94 -19.63 0.38
C VAL A 528 -22.41 -20.71 1.33
N CYS A 529 -21.17 -20.55 1.79
CA CYS A 529 -20.64 -21.33 2.90
C CYS A 529 -19.70 -20.46 3.77
N ASN A 530 -18.85 -21.04 4.63
CA ASN A 530 -17.92 -20.23 5.44
C ASN A 530 -16.91 -19.45 4.57
N THR A 531 -16.21 -20.13 3.66
CA THR A 531 -15.02 -19.60 2.96
C THR A 531 -15.05 -19.74 1.44
N GLY A 532 -16.12 -20.32 0.87
CA GLY A 532 -16.30 -20.56 -0.57
C GLY A 532 -16.08 -22.01 -1.04
N VAL A 533 -15.34 -22.84 -0.29
CA VAL A 533 -14.99 -24.21 -0.73
C VAL A 533 -16.22 -25.12 -0.88
N ARG A 534 -17.05 -25.22 0.17
CA ARG A 534 -18.26 -26.07 0.14
C ARG A 534 -19.31 -25.57 -0.85
N SER A 535 -19.43 -24.26 -1.02
CA SER A 535 -20.37 -23.68 -2.00
C SER A 535 -19.91 -23.92 -3.43
N TYR A 536 -18.60 -23.93 -3.70
CA TYR A 536 -18.05 -24.38 -4.98
C TYR A 536 -18.34 -25.86 -5.25
N GLU A 537 -18.11 -26.75 -4.27
CA GLU A 537 -18.42 -28.18 -4.43
C GLU A 537 -19.93 -28.41 -4.63
N ALA A 538 -20.78 -27.69 -3.90
CA ALA A 538 -22.22 -27.70 -4.11
C ALA A 538 -22.58 -27.24 -5.53
N GLN A 539 -21.88 -26.24 -6.07
CA GLN A 539 -22.05 -25.77 -7.44
C GLN A 539 -21.81 -26.89 -8.46
N ILE A 540 -20.71 -27.63 -8.29
CA ILE A 540 -20.37 -28.77 -9.15
C ILE A 540 -21.45 -29.85 -9.05
N ASN A 541 -21.86 -30.21 -7.84
CA ASN A 541 -22.91 -31.20 -7.60
C ASN A 541 -24.24 -30.81 -8.25
N LEU A 542 -24.62 -29.53 -8.19
CA LEU A 542 -25.82 -29.01 -8.85
C LEU A 542 -25.71 -29.08 -10.37
N CYS A 543 -24.58 -28.66 -10.94
CA CYS A 543 -24.36 -28.73 -12.39
C CYS A 543 -24.37 -30.18 -12.91
N GLU A 544 -23.77 -31.13 -12.17
CA GLU A 544 -23.83 -32.57 -12.49
C GLU A 544 -25.28 -33.09 -12.58
N LEU A 545 -26.18 -32.52 -11.77
CA LEU A 545 -27.60 -32.87 -11.71
C LEU A 545 -28.49 -32.02 -12.63
N GLY A 546 -27.89 -31.20 -13.50
CA GLY A 546 -28.61 -30.36 -14.47
C GLY A 546 -29.18 -29.06 -13.91
N TYR A 547 -28.71 -28.59 -12.75
CA TYR A 547 -29.07 -27.30 -12.18
C TYR A 547 -27.99 -26.26 -12.50
N ASP A 548 -27.96 -25.74 -13.72
CA ASP A 548 -26.91 -24.81 -14.16
C ASP A 548 -27.11 -23.34 -13.77
N ASN A 549 -28.33 -22.94 -13.39
CA ASN A 549 -28.63 -21.56 -13.01
C ASN A 549 -28.24 -21.26 -11.56
N ASN A 550 -26.95 -21.35 -11.27
CA ASN A 550 -26.40 -21.12 -9.95
C ASN A 550 -25.15 -20.23 -10.00
N VAL A 551 -24.82 -19.63 -8.86
CA VAL A 551 -23.56 -18.93 -8.60
C VAL A 551 -23.13 -19.18 -7.16
N SER A 552 -21.84 -19.05 -6.88
CA SER A 552 -21.29 -19.24 -5.53
C SER A 552 -20.66 -17.95 -5.02
N VAL A 553 -20.93 -17.61 -3.76
CA VAL A 553 -20.32 -16.45 -3.09
C VAL A 553 -18.85 -16.76 -2.82
N GLN A 554 -17.95 -16.01 -3.48
CA GLN A 554 -16.51 -16.18 -3.28
C GLN A 554 -16.10 -15.69 -1.90
N GLY A 555 -15.21 -16.44 -1.23
CA GLY A 555 -14.84 -16.14 0.15
C GLY A 555 -15.93 -16.41 1.21
N GLY A 556 -17.15 -16.74 0.80
CA GLY A 556 -18.26 -17.12 1.68
C GLY A 556 -18.67 -16.05 2.70
N ALA A 557 -19.31 -16.49 3.78
CA ALA A 557 -19.76 -15.64 4.88
C ALA A 557 -18.60 -14.88 5.56
N ALA A 558 -17.37 -15.42 5.54
CA ALA A 558 -16.21 -14.72 6.08
C ALA A 558 -15.93 -13.39 5.34
N PHE A 559 -15.98 -13.39 4.02
CA PHE A 559 -15.84 -12.17 3.22
C PHE A 559 -17.04 -11.24 3.42
N LEU A 560 -18.27 -11.77 3.37
CA LEU A 560 -19.48 -10.95 3.56
C LEU A 560 -19.47 -10.20 4.90
N ASN A 561 -19.06 -10.87 5.98
CA ASN A 561 -18.95 -10.25 7.31
C ASN A 561 -17.89 -9.14 7.34
N LYS A 562 -16.71 -9.37 6.75
CA LYS A 562 -15.65 -8.35 6.70
C LYS A 562 -15.94 -7.22 5.70
N TRP A 563 -16.76 -7.47 4.68
CA TRP A 563 -17.28 -6.43 3.79
C TRP A 563 -18.31 -5.53 4.49
N GLY A 564 -18.94 -6.02 5.56
CA GLY A 564 -19.98 -5.29 6.30
C GLY A 564 -21.40 -5.59 5.84
N VAL A 565 -21.64 -6.69 5.13
CA VAL A 565 -22.99 -7.17 4.88
C VAL A 565 -23.60 -7.63 6.20
N ASP A 566 -24.67 -6.98 6.67
CA ASP A 566 -25.42 -7.38 7.87
C ASP A 566 -26.22 -8.66 7.59
N LEU A 567 -25.52 -9.80 7.70
CA LEU A 567 -26.09 -11.14 7.69
C LEU A 567 -26.74 -11.48 9.02
#